data_AF-A0A1Q7VPV4-F1
#
_entry.id   AF-A0A1Q7VPV4-F1
#
_cell.length_a   1.000
_cell.length_b   1.000
_cell.length_c   1.000
_cell.angle_alpha   90.00
_cell.angle_beta   90.00
_cell.angle_gamma   90.00
#
_symmetry.space_group_name_H-M   'P 1'
#
loop_
_entity.id
_entity.type
_entity.pdbx_description
1 polymer ?
#
loop_
_entity_poly.entity_id
_entity_poly.type
_entity_poly.pdbx_seq_one_letter_code
_entity_poly.pdbx_strand_id
1 'polypeptide(L)'
;MATGSNSYAAPFDGVITSWQTQASSGSSQQLKFKVFRAAATAGQYVVVGESATETLTPSSLNSFAVQIPVRAGDMIGHYQPTGSVVGCVFWSRGL
;
A
#
# COMPACT_ATOMS: atom_id res chain seq x y z
N MET A 1 13.26 7.91 16.63
CA MET A 1 13.41 7.85 15.16
C MET A 1 12.85 6.52 14.72
N ALA A 2 11.69 6.48 14.05
CA ALA A 2 11.07 5.22 13.64
C ALA A 2 11.75 4.71 12.37
N THR A 3 12.72 3.81 12.55
CA THR A 3 13.31 2.99 11.50
C THR A 3 12.32 1.91 11.10
N GLY A 4 11.85 1.93 9.84
CA GLY A 4 11.11 0.80 9.25
C GLY A 4 9.75 1.16 8.67
N SER A 5 9.69 2.04 7.68
CA SER A 5 8.72 1.87 6.60
C SER A 5 9.51 1.99 5.31
N ASN A 6 9.63 0.90 4.56
CA ASN A 6 10.10 0.94 3.18
C ASN A 6 9.08 1.78 2.39
N SER A 7 9.22 3.09 2.46
CA SER A 7 8.43 4.02 1.68
C SER A 7 8.98 3.98 0.27
N TYR A 8 8.14 3.57 -0.66
CA TYR A 8 8.46 3.67 -2.07
C TYR A 8 7.86 4.98 -2.59
N ALA A 9 8.72 5.79 -3.19
CA ALA A 9 8.33 6.97 -3.94
C ALA A 9 8.46 6.66 -5.44
N ALA A 10 7.46 7.02 -6.23
CA ALA A 10 7.49 6.87 -7.67
C ALA A 10 8.70 7.65 -8.24
N PRO A 11 9.58 7.01 -9.04
CA PRO A 11 10.77 7.67 -9.55
C PRO A 11 10.49 8.62 -10.73
N PHE A 12 9.35 8.45 -11.41
CA PHE A 12 8.95 9.23 -12.58
C PHE A 12 7.41 9.26 -12.70
N ASP A 13 6.92 10.13 -13.57
CA ASP A 13 5.50 10.24 -13.90
C ASP A 13 5.02 9.03 -14.71
N GLY A 14 3.87 8.45 -14.34
CA GLY A 14 3.38 7.25 -15.00
C GLY A 14 2.04 6.77 -14.48
N VAL A 15 1.73 5.50 -14.72
CA VAL A 15 0.50 4.85 -14.24
C VAL A 15 0.87 3.56 -13.55
N ILE A 16 0.43 3.40 -12.30
CA ILE A 16 0.47 2.11 -11.61
C ILE A 16 -0.65 1.26 -12.17
N THR A 17 -0.28 0.13 -12.78
CA THR A 17 -1.22 -0.80 -13.43
C THR A 17 -1.57 -2.02 -12.58
N SER A 18 -0.75 -2.34 -11.60
CA SER A 18 -0.95 -3.48 -10.70
C SER A 18 -0.20 -3.31 -9.40
N TRP A 19 -0.73 -3.92 -8.34
CA TRP A 19 -0.02 -4.08 -7.07
C TRP A 19 -0.20 -5.49 -6.54
N GLN A 20 0.75 -5.93 -5.74
CA GLN A 20 0.79 -7.28 -5.18
C GLN A 20 1.10 -7.21 -3.69
N THR A 21 0.54 -8.15 -2.93
CA THR A 21 0.84 -8.30 -1.51
C THR A 21 0.79 -9.76 -1.09
N GLN A 22 1.71 -10.16 -0.22
CA GLN A 22 1.68 -11.47 0.40
C GLN A 22 0.80 -11.41 1.64
N ALA A 23 -0.33 -12.11 1.61
CA ALA A 23 -1.22 -12.17 2.76
C ALA A 23 -0.65 -13.08 3.85
N SER A 24 -0.92 -12.72 5.11
CA SER A 24 -0.65 -13.61 6.24
C SER A 24 -1.61 -14.81 6.26
N SER A 25 -1.48 -15.71 7.24
CA SER A 25 -2.37 -16.87 7.38
C SER A 25 -3.75 -16.55 7.97
N GLY A 26 -3.98 -15.33 8.47
CA GLY A 26 -5.28 -14.92 9.03
C GLY A 26 -6.40 -14.90 7.98
N SER A 27 -7.63 -15.20 8.39
CA SER A 27 -8.80 -15.04 7.53
C SER A 27 -9.32 -13.60 7.51
N SER A 28 -10.15 -13.26 6.52
CA SER A 28 -10.84 -11.95 6.42
C SER A 28 -9.92 -10.73 6.37
N GLN A 29 -8.70 -10.92 5.87
CA GLN A 29 -7.77 -9.83 5.62
C GLN A 29 -8.27 -8.98 4.46
N GLN A 30 -8.40 -7.68 4.70
CA GLN A 30 -8.76 -6.69 3.71
C GLN A 30 -7.73 -5.57 3.66
N LEU A 31 -7.38 -5.14 2.46
CA LEU A 31 -6.45 -4.04 2.19
C LEU A 31 -6.98 -3.14 1.07
N LYS A 32 -6.66 -1.86 1.15
CA LYS A 32 -6.74 -0.91 0.04
C LYS A 32 -5.34 -0.43 -0.29
N PHE A 33 -4.98 -0.43 -1.56
CA PHE A 33 -3.80 0.27 -2.04
C PHE A 33 -4.08 1.77 -2.12
N LYS A 34 -3.12 2.59 -1.69
CA LYS A 34 -3.24 4.05 -1.71
C LYS A 34 -1.97 4.69 -2.25
N VAL A 35 -2.16 5.76 -3.00
CA VAL A 35 -1.09 6.65 -3.44
C VAL A 35 -1.29 8.01 -2.80
N PHE A 36 -0.23 8.53 -2.22
CA PHE A 36 -0.18 9.76 -1.45
C PHE A 36 0.75 10.75 -2.13
N ARG A 37 0.38 12.02 -2.11
CA ARG A 37 1.24 13.13 -2.52
C ARG A 37 1.42 14.08 -1.35
N ALA A 38 2.66 14.53 -1.12
CA ALA A 38 2.93 15.54 -0.11
C ALA A 38 2.14 16.83 -0.42
N ALA A 39 1.46 17.36 0.60
CA ALA A 39 0.77 18.64 0.51
C ALA A 39 1.75 19.81 0.75
N ALA A 40 1.26 21.04 0.60
CA ALA A 40 2.06 22.24 0.87
C ALA A 40 2.50 22.32 2.34
N THR A 41 1.69 21.80 3.27
CA THR A 41 2.03 21.72 4.68
C THR A 41 2.85 20.47 4.97
N ALA A 42 4.04 20.64 5.55
CA ALA A 42 4.91 19.53 5.92
C ALA A 42 4.19 18.52 6.82
N GLY A 43 4.34 17.23 6.49
CA GLY A 43 3.69 16.13 7.21
C GLY A 43 2.22 15.88 6.82
N GLN A 44 1.64 16.70 5.94
CA GLN A 44 0.33 16.43 5.37
C GLN A 44 0.45 15.80 3.98
N TYR A 45 -0.47 14.88 3.70
CA TYR A 45 -0.51 14.15 2.44
C TYR A 45 -1.94 14.12 1.93
N VAL A 46 -2.10 14.20 0.61
CA VAL A 46 -3.38 14.00 -0.09
C VAL A 46 -3.38 12.65 -0.78
N VAL A 47 -4.50 11.95 -0.74
CA VAL A 47 -4.69 10.72 -1.51
C VAL A 47 -4.94 11.12 -2.96
N VAL A 48 -4.07 10.68 -3.88
CA VAL A 48 -4.18 10.96 -5.32
C VAL A 48 -4.75 9.80 -6.11
N GLY A 49 -4.80 8.61 -5.49
CA GLY A 49 -5.50 7.46 -6.03
C GLY A 49 -5.54 6.31 -5.02
N GLU A 50 -6.53 5.43 -5.18
CA GLU A 50 -6.69 4.25 -4.34
C GLU A 50 -7.35 3.11 -5.13
N SER A 51 -7.16 1.88 -4.66
CA SER A 51 -7.92 0.71 -5.13
C SER A 51 -9.26 0.59 -4.41
N ALA A 52 -10.10 -0.34 -4.87
CA ALA A 52 -11.19 -0.86 -4.06
C ALA A 52 -10.66 -1.56 -2.79
N THR A 53 -11.57 -1.86 -1.85
CA THR A 53 -11.26 -2.74 -0.73
C THR A 53 -11.16 -4.17 -1.23
N GLU A 54 -9.95 -4.72 -1.21
CA GLU A 54 -9.66 -6.06 -1.68
C GLU A 54 -9.63 -7.04 -0.51
N THR A 55 -10.32 -8.17 -0.66
CA THR A 55 -10.23 -9.30 0.27
C THR A 55 -9.07 -10.20 -0.15
N LEU A 56 -8.17 -10.48 0.78
CA LEU A 56 -6.98 -11.28 0.50
C LEU A 56 -7.23 -12.77 0.72
N THR A 57 -6.74 -13.58 -0.20
CA THR A 57 -6.59 -15.02 -0.01
C THR A 57 -5.44 -15.27 0.98
N PRO A 58 -5.69 -15.94 2.13
CA PRO A 58 -4.65 -16.19 3.13
C PRO A 58 -3.45 -16.97 2.59
N SER A 59 -2.28 -16.72 3.17
CA SER A 59 -1.01 -17.42 2.86
C SER A 59 -0.63 -17.42 1.38
N SER A 60 -1.14 -16.47 0.60
CA SER A 60 -0.99 -16.43 -0.86
C SER A 60 -0.54 -15.04 -1.32
N LEU A 61 0.17 -15.02 -2.45
CA LEU A 61 0.46 -13.78 -3.17
C LEU A 61 -0.81 -13.33 -3.89
N ASN A 62 -1.35 -12.19 -3.48
CA ASN A 62 -2.54 -11.59 -4.07
C ASN A 62 -2.10 -10.50 -5.05
N SER A 63 -2.65 -10.50 -6.26
CA SER A 63 -2.34 -9.53 -7.31
C SER A 63 -3.60 -8.85 -7.78
N PHE A 64 -3.60 -7.52 -7.81
CA PHE A 64 -4.76 -6.71 -8.18
C PHE A 64 -4.38 -5.70 -9.26
N ALA A 65 -5.23 -5.60 -10.28
CA ALA A 65 -5.08 -4.60 -11.35
C ALA A 65 -5.69 -3.26 -10.90
N VAL A 66 -5.02 -2.17 -11.23
CA VAL A 66 -5.47 -0.80 -10.95
C VAL A 66 -5.04 0.12 -12.08
N GLN A 67 -5.57 1.33 -12.15
CA GLN A 67 -5.07 2.37 -13.06
C GLN A 67 -4.98 3.68 -12.30
N ILE A 68 -3.84 3.91 -11.65
CA ILE A 68 -3.63 5.10 -10.82
C ILE A 68 -2.49 5.93 -11.43
N PRO A 69 -2.78 7.11 -11.97
CA PRO A 69 -1.74 8.01 -12.45
C PRO A 69 -0.93 8.56 -11.27
N VAL A 70 0.39 8.55 -11.39
CA VAL A 70 1.34 9.00 -10.38
C VAL A 70 2.31 10.01 -10.96
N ARG A 71 2.84 10.86 -10.08
CA ARG A 71 3.95 11.77 -10.38
C ARG A 71 5.20 11.33 -9.64
N ALA A 72 6.36 11.74 -10.14
CA ALA A 72 7.62 11.58 -9.43
C ALA A 72 7.48 12.12 -7.98
N GLY A 73 7.87 11.32 -7.00
CA GLY A 73 7.76 11.64 -5.57
C GLY A 73 6.44 11.24 -4.90
N ASP A 74 5.42 10.78 -5.65
CA ASP A 74 4.22 10.21 -5.05
C ASP A 74 4.57 8.93 -4.29
N MET A 75 4.07 8.80 -3.08
CA MET A 75 4.36 7.70 -2.17
C MET A 75 3.24 6.66 -2.22
N ILE A 76 3.59 5.38 -2.13
CA ILE A 76 2.60 4.32 -2.02
C ILE A 76 2.44 3.87 -0.58
N GLY A 77 1.27 3.36 -0.26
CA GLY A 77 1.00 2.68 0.99
C GLY A 77 -0.25 1.84 0.89
N HIS A 78 -0.66 1.33 2.05
CA HIS A 78 -1.88 0.55 2.16
C HIS A 78 -2.73 1.11 3.29
N TYR A 79 -4.02 0.83 3.21
CA TYR A 79 -4.97 1.11 4.27
C TYR A 79 -5.70 -0.16 4.63
N GLN A 80 -5.80 -0.42 5.93
CA GLN A 80 -6.51 -1.55 6.48
C GLN A 80 -7.85 -1.05 7.05
N PRO A 81 -8.99 -1.50 6.53
CA PRO A 81 -10.30 -1.18 7.11
C PRO A 81 -10.38 -1.66 8.56
N THR A 82 -11.09 -0.90 9.40
CA THR A 82 -11.35 -1.27 10.79
C THR A 82 -11.98 -2.67 10.87
N GLY A 83 -11.41 -3.56 11.70
CA GLY A 83 -11.88 -4.94 11.87
C GLY A 83 -11.21 -5.98 10.95
N SER A 84 -10.38 -5.55 9.99
CA SER A 84 -9.49 -6.44 9.23
C SER A 84 -8.33 -6.90 10.12
N VAL A 85 -7.88 -8.15 10.00
CA VAL A 85 -6.74 -8.74 10.74
C VAL A 85 -5.57 -9.03 9.81
N VAL A 86 -4.96 -8.00 9.23
CA VAL A 86 -3.77 -8.20 8.39
C VAL A 86 -2.57 -8.55 9.27
N GLY A 87 -2.02 -9.74 9.10
CA GLY A 87 -0.77 -10.12 9.75
C GLY A 87 0.40 -9.36 9.14
N CYS A 88 1.19 -8.71 10.00
CA CYS A 88 2.45 -8.00 9.75
C CYS A 88 2.67 -7.51 8.31
N VAL A 89 2.31 -6.26 8.14
CA VAL A 89 2.28 -5.50 6.89
C VAL A 89 3.65 -5.29 6.24
N PHE A 90 4.76 -5.54 6.94
CA PHE A 90 6.10 -5.67 6.37
C PHE A 90 7.00 -6.35 7.40
N TRP A 91 7.31 -7.63 7.23
CA TRP A 91 8.44 -8.22 7.94
C TRP A 91 9.72 -7.92 7.15
N SER A 92 10.62 -7.10 7.69
CA SER A 92 12.04 -7.40 7.48
C SER A 92 12.31 -8.68 8.27
N ARG A 93 12.49 -9.81 7.58
CA ARG A 93 13.06 -11.01 8.20
C ARG A 93 14.47 -10.63 8.69
N GLY A 94 14.56 -10.20 9.94
CA GLY A 94 15.82 -10.12 10.67
C GLY A 94 16.31 -11.54 10.88
N LEU A 95 17.39 -11.89 10.18
CA LEU A 95 18.34 -12.87 10.68
C LEU A 95 18.97 -12.34 11.97
#